data_AF-A0A5Q2FBI9-F1
#
_entry.id   AF-A0A5Q2FBI9-F1
#
_cell.length_a   1.000
_cell.length_b   1.000
_cell.length_c   1.000
_cell.angle_alpha   90.00
_cell.angle_beta   90.00
_cell.angle_gamma   90.00
#
_symmetry.space_group_name_H-M   'P 1'
#
loop_
_entity.id
_entity.type
_entity.pdbx_description
1 polymer ?
#
loop_
_entity_poly.entity_id
_entity_poly.type
_entity_poly.pdbx_seq_one_letter_code
_entity_poly.pdbx_strand_id
1 'polypeptide(L)' 'MFHEWLDDSLVVCEPVSGDIYTLAGSGAEIYQLYADKSDDEVLAELSRSYPDEPPSNLAHHRDLFVAKLVAAGLMTRSD' A
#
# COMPACT_ATOMS: atom_id res chain seq x y z
N MET A 1 -25.18 20.36 -5.85
CA MET A 1 -23.73 20.33 -5.60
C MET A 1 -23.29 18.90 -5.81
N PHE A 2 -22.45 18.65 -6.81
CA PHE A 2 -21.85 17.33 -7.02
C PHE A 2 -20.71 17.17 -6.01
N HIS A 3 -20.87 16.28 -5.04
CA HIS A 3 -19.75 15.69 -4.33
C HIS A 3 -19.45 14.38 -5.03
N GLU A 4 -18.57 14.42 -6.03
CA GLU A 4 -17.90 13.21 -6.51
C GLU A 4 -16.92 12.82 -5.40
N TRP A 5 -17.25 11.72 -4.71
CA TRP A 5 -16.34 11.08 -3.79
C TRP A 5 -15.14 10.62 -4.61
N LEU A 6 -13.94 11.04 -4.23
CA LEU A 6 -12.73 10.38 -4.70
C LEU A 6 -12.84 8.93 -4.23
N ASP A 7 -13.08 8.03 -5.19
CA ASP A 7 -12.94 6.58 -5.07
C ASP A 7 -11.76 6.26 -4.13
N ASP A 8 -11.89 5.26 -3.23
CA ASP A 8 -10.89 4.74 -2.28
C ASP A 8 -9.57 4.34 -2.99
N SER A 9 -8.89 5.32 -3.56
CA SER A 9 -7.86 5.15 -4.55
C SER A 9 -6.84 6.27 -4.46
N LEU A 10 -5.58 5.87 -4.52
CA LEU A 10 -4.43 6.74 -4.44
C LEU A 10 -3.70 6.73 -5.78
N VAL A 11 -3.56 7.90 -6.39
CA VAL A 11 -2.76 8.07 -7.60
C VAL A 11 -1.31 8.35 -7.20
N VAL A 12 -0.39 7.52 -7.70
CA VAL A 12 1.04 7.61 -7.44
C VAL A 12 1.78 7.79 -8.76
N CYS A 13 2.71 8.73 -8.81
CA CYS A 13 3.56 8.97 -9.97
C CYS A 13 4.97 8.44 -9.68
N GLU A 14 5.51 7.62 -10.57
CA GLU A 14 6.89 7.16 -10.50
C GLU A 14 7.83 8.30 -10.93
N PRO A 15 8.76 8.74 -10.07
CA PRO A 15 9.55 9.96 -10.30
C PRO A 15 10.54 9.87 -11.48
N VAL A 16 10.95 8.68 -11.91
CA VAL A 16 11.96 8.49 -12.96
C VAL A 16 11.31 8.34 -14.35
N SER A 17 10.33 7.46 -14.50
CA SER A 17 9.65 7.17 -15.76
C SER A 17 8.49 8.13 -16.04
N GLY A 18 7.89 8.72 -15.00
CA GLY A 18 6.67 9.52 -15.08
C GLY A 18 5.40 8.67 -15.21
N ASP A 19 5.47 7.36 -15.00
CA ASP A 19 4.32 6.47 -15.04
C ASP A 19 3.36 6.76 -13.88
N ILE A 20 2.06 6.70 -14.19
CA ILE A 20 0.99 6.97 -13.23
C ILE A 20 0.31 5.65 -12.87
N TYR A 21 0.28 5.35 -11.58
CA TYR A 21 -0.36 4.18 -11.00
C TYR A 21 -1.56 4.60 -10.15
N THR A 22 -2.63 3.81 -10.20
CA THR A 22 -3.77 3.97 -9.29
C THR A 22 -3.81 2.77 -8.37
N LEU A 23 -3.59 3.01 -7.08
CA LEU A 23 -3.77 2.04 -6.01
C LEU A 23 -5.21 2.13 -5.54
N ALA A 24 -5.89 1.02 -5.28
CA ALA A 24 -7.28 1.03 -4.84
C ALA A 24 -7.47 0.16 -3.59
N GLY A 25 -8.47 0.52 -2.78
CA GLY A 25 -8.82 -0.16 -1.53
C GLY A 25 -7.63 -0.28 -0.59
N SER A 26 -7.44 -1.47 -0.03
CA SER A 26 -6.39 -1.77 0.94
C SER A 26 -4.96 -1.55 0.41
N GLY A 27 -4.75 -1.56 -0.92
CA GLY A 27 -3.44 -1.25 -1.50
C GLY A 27 -3.04 0.22 -1.28
N ALA A 28 -4.00 1.15 -1.32
CA ALA A 28 -3.74 2.56 -1.04
C ALA A 28 -3.37 2.77 0.44
N GLU A 29 -4.10 2.12 1.36
CA GLU A 29 -3.83 2.17 2.80
C GLU A 29 -2.44 1.63 3.13
N ILE A 30 -2.09 0.45 2.60
CA ILE A 30 -0.76 -0.16 2.83
C ILE A 30 0.35 0.76 2.33
N TYR A 31 0.20 1.33 1.13
CA TYR A 31 1.20 2.25 0.56
C TYR A 31 1.39 3.50 1.43
N GLN A 32 0.32 4.05 1.99
CA GLN A 32 0.40 5.21 2.88
C GLN A 32 1.09 4.90 4.21
N LEU A 33 0.85 3.72 4.79
CA LEU A 33 1.51 3.33 6.04
C LEU A 33 3.04 3.26 5.86
N TYR A 34 3.51 2.84 4.68
CA TYR A 34 4.94 2.80 4.37
C TYR A 34 5.62 4.17 4.26
N ALA A 35 4.89 5.28 4.32
CA ALA A 35 5.49 6.62 4.35
C ALA A 35 6.24 6.90 5.67
N ASP A 36 5.78 6.32 6.79
CA ASP A 36 6.38 6.55 8.12
C ASP A 36 6.63 5.28 8.95
N LYS A 37 6.16 4.11 8.50
CA LYS A 37 6.16 2.87 9.30
C LYS A 37 7.09 1.80 8.75
N SER A 38 7.63 1.01 9.68
CA SER A 38 8.34 -0.24 9.38
C SER A 38 7.39 -1.38 8.98
N ASP A 39 7.93 -2.45 8.40
CA ASP A 39 7.15 -3.63 8.01
C ASP A 39 6.32 -4.21 9.17
N ASP A 40 6.88 -4.23 10.39
CA ASP A 40 6.20 -4.74 11.59
C ASP A 40 5.06 -3.83 12.05
N GLU A 41 5.26 -2.51 11.97
CA GLU A 41 4.23 -1.52 12.30
C GLU A 41 3.09 -1.53 11.29
N VAL A 42 3.40 -1.67 10.00
CA VAL A 42 2.40 -1.85 8.94
C VAL A 42 1.56 -3.10 9.22
N LEU A 43 2.20 -4.23 9.56
CA LEU A 43 1.49 -5.47 9.84
C LEU A 43 0.62 -5.38 11.10
N ALA A 44 1.09 -4.67 12.13
CA ALA A 44 0.32 -4.41 13.35
C ALA A 44 -0.94 -3.59 13.05
N GLU A 45 -0.85 -2.55 12.22
CA GLU A 45 -2.04 -1.79 11.84
C GLU A 45 -2.97 -2.58 10.92
N LEU A 46 -2.46 -3.36 9.97
CA LEU A 46 -3.29 -4.25 9.16
C LEU A 46 -4.04 -5.26 10.03
N SER A 47 -3.38 -5.84 11.04
CA SER A 47 -4.03 -6.80 11.95
C SER A 47 -5.12 -6.15 12.80
N ARG A 48 -5.05 -4.84 13.07
CA ARG A 48 -6.11 -4.10 13.77
C ARG A 48 -7.28 -3.76 12.84
N SER A 49 -7.00 -3.39 11.60
CA SER A 49 -8.02 -3.07 10.60
C SER A 49 -8.75 -4.30 10.08
N TYR A 50 -8.09 -5.46 10.06
CA TYR A 50 -8.60 -6.72 9.54
C TYR A 50 -8.49 -7.83 10.62
N PRO A 51 -9.24 -7.73 11.74
CA PRO A 51 -9.09 -8.65 12.88
C PRO A 51 -9.52 -10.10 12.58
N ASP A 52 -10.33 -10.30 11.53
CA ASP A 52 -10.78 -11.62 11.08
C ASP A 52 -9.76 -12.32 10.16
N GLU A 53 -8.75 -11.60 9.68
CA GLU A 53 -7.74 -12.15 8.76
C GLU A 53 -6.52 -12.64 9.55
N PRO A 54 -6.04 -13.88 9.32
CA PRO A 54 -4.83 -14.38 9.98
C PRO A 54 -3.62 -13.48 9.69
N PRO A 55 -2.78 -13.16 10.68
CA PRO A 55 -1.60 -12.32 10.49
C PRO A 55 -0.64 -12.84 9.40
N SER A 56 -0.58 -14.16 9.20
CA SER A 56 0.21 -14.79 8.13
C SER A 56 -0.31 -14.43 6.73
N ASN A 57 -1.62 -14.31 6.56
CA ASN A 57 -2.21 -13.90 5.29
C ASN A 57 -1.96 -12.42 5.05
N LEU A 58 -2.18 -11.56 6.05
CA LEU A 58 -1.88 -10.13 5.96
C LEU A 58 -0.41 -9.87 5.60
N ALA A 59 0.51 -10.60 6.23
CA ALA A 59 1.94 -10.54 5.90
C ALA A 59 2.21 -10.97 4.44
N HIS A 60 1.61 -12.06 3.99
CA HIS A 60 1.75 -12.54 2.62
C HIS A 60 1.23 -11.52 1.58
N HIS A 61 0.04 -10.95 1.81
CA HIS A 61 -0.55 -9.94 0.92
C HIS A 61 0.27 -8.65 0.91
N ARG A 62 0.75 -8.18 2.07
CA ARG A 62 1.67 -7.05 2.19
C ARG A 62 2.94 -7.31 1.39
N ASP A 63 3.59 -8.46 1.57
CA ASP A 63 4.85 -8.78 0.89
C ASP A 63 4.68 -8.85 -0.63
N LEU A 64 3.59 -9.46 -1.12
CA LEU A 64 3.25 -9.46 -2.55
C LEU A 64 3.02 -8.06 -3.09
N PHE A 65 2.39 -7.19 -2.31
CA PHE A 65 2.12 -5.81 -2.71
C PHE A 65 3.41 -4.99 -2.75
N VAL A 66 4.25 -5.06 -1.71
CA VAL A 66 5.56 -4.41 -1.66
C VAL A 66 6.45 -4.87 -2.81
N ALA A 67 6.47 -6.17 -3.12
CA ALA A 67 7.23 -6.68 -4.27
C ALA A 67 6.79 -6.05 -5.59
N LYS A 68 5.48 -5.81 -5.78
CA LYS A 68 4.96 -5.11 -6.97
C LYS A 68 5.34 -3.64 -6.99
N LEU A 69 5.30 -2.94 -5.85
CA LEU A 69 5.72 -1.55 -5.75
C LEU A 69 7.20 -1.38 -6.09
N VAL A 70 8.05 -2.28 -5.57
CA VAL A 70 9.49 -2.30 -5.87
C VAL A 70 9.74 -2.58 -7.35
N ALA A 71 9.04 -3.57 -7.94
CA ALA A 71 9.15 -3.87 -9.36
C ALA A 71 8.67 -2.70 -10.25
N ALA A 72 7.72 -1.91 -9.78
CA ALA A 72 7.21 -0.71 -10.44
C ALA A 72 8.06 0.55 -10.19
N GLY A 73 9.13 0.47 -9.38
CA GLY A 73 9.96 1.63 -9.03
C GLY A 73 9.32 2.61 -8.04
N LEU A 74 8.16 2.27 -7.47
CA LEU A 74 7.40 3.14 -6.56
C LEU A 74 7.90 3.08 -5.11
N MET A 75 8.70 2.08 -4.77
CA MET A 75 9.27 1.90 -3.44
C MET A 75 10.67 1.29 -3.55
N THR A 76 11.56 1.71 -2.66
CA THR A 76 12.89 1.09 -2.51
C THR A 76 12.95 0.42 -1.14
N ARG A 77 13.18 -0.89 -1.11
CA ARG A 77 13.52 -1.58 0.15
C ARG A 77 15.01 -1.38 0.39
N SER A 78 15.36 -0.70 1.47
CA SER A 78 16.73 -0.69 1.98
C SER A 78 16.96 -2.01 2.72
N ASP A 79 17.87 -2.83 2.20
CA ASP A 79 18.38 -4.05 2.85
C ASP A 79 19.17 -3.72 4.13
#